data_AF-A0A3D2J5I1-F1
#
_entry.id   AF-A0A3D2J5I1-F1
#
_cell.length_a   1.000
_cell.length_b   1.000
_cell.length_c   1.000
_cell.angle_alpha   90.00
_cell.angle_beta   90.00
_cell.angle_gamma   90.00
#
_symmetry.space_group_name_H-M   'P 1'
#
loop_
_entity.id
_entity.type
_entity.pdbx_description
1 polymer ?
#
loop_
_entity_poly.entity_id
_entity_poly.type
_entity_poly.pdbx_seq_one_letter_code
_entity_poly.pdbx_strand_id
1 'polypeptide(L)' 'MAQQYRTQPEMQIDPSKKYTAVFHTSKGDIQVELFAKQAPVTVNNFVFLAREGFYNNTTFHRVIGGFMAQGG' A
#
# COMPACT_ATOMS: atom_id res chain seq x y z
N MET A 1 -6.61 -17.99 -2.70
CA MET A 1 -6.83 -17.38 -4.02
C MET A 1 -6.58 -15.89 -3.87
N ALA A 2 -5.79 -15.26 -4.76
CA ALA A 2 -5.58 -13.82 -4.66
C ALA A 2 -6.89 -13.09 -4.96
N GLN A 3 -7.26 -12.12 -4.12
CA GLN A 3 -8.46 -11.33 -4.29
C GLN A 3 -8.29 -10.45 -5.54
N GLN A 4 -9.07 -10.71 -6.59
CA GLN A 4 -8.97 -9.96 -7.84
C GLN A 4 -10.06 -8.89 -7.91
N TYR A 5 -9.65 -7.64 -8.09
CA TYR A 5 -10.56 -6.51 -8.33
C TYR A 5 -10.60 -6.24 -9.83
N ARG A 6 -11.80 -6.23 -10.41
CA ARG A 6 -12.01 -6.02 -11.86
C ARG A 6 -12.00 -4.54 -12.25
N THR A 7 -12.20 -3.66 -11.28
CA THR A 7 -12.27 -2.22 -11.44
C THR A 7 -11.52 -1.54 -10.30
N GLN A 8 -11.05 -0.32 -10.52
CA GLN A 8 -10.50 0.49 -9.45
C GLN A 8 -11.58 0.79 -8.39
N PRO A 9 -11.20 0.90 -7.10
CA PRO A 9 -12.14 1.30 -6.05
C PRO A 9 -12.57 2.76 -6.22
N GLU A 10 -13.76 3.09 -5.72
CA GLU A 10 -14.22 4.47 -5.63
C GLU A 10 -13.30 5.32 -4.75
N MET A 11 -13.35 6.64 -4.93
CA MET A 11 -12.52 7.59 -4.20
C MET A 11 -12.97 7.69 -2.73
N GLN A 12 -12.23 7.07 -1.81
CA GLN A 12 -12.59 6.97 -0.39
C GLN A 12 -11.74 7.86 0.54
N ILE A 13 -10.65 8.44 0.02
CA ILE A 13 -9.77 9.33 0.79
C ILE A 13 -10.02 10.79 0.40
N ASP A 14 -9.58 11.72 1.24
CA ASP A 14 -9.54 13.14 0.96
C ASP A 14 -8.11 13.53 0.54
N PRO A 15 -7.85 13.86 -0.75
CA PRO A 15 -6.51 14.18 -1.23
C PRO A 15 -5.83 15.37 -0.52
N SER A 16 -6.59 16.20 0.20
CA SER A 16 -6.04 17.34 0.94
C SER A 16 -5.48 16.97 2.32
N LYS A 17 -5.78 15.76 2.82
CA LYS A 17 -5.32 15.27 4.14
C LYS A 17 -4.00 14.51 4.06
N LYS A 18 -3.33 14.43 5.20
CA LYS A 18 -2.14 13.59 5.38
C LYS A 18 -2.55 12.16 5.75
N TYR A 19 -1.92 11.20 5.10
CA TYR A 19 -2.11 9.78 5.37
C TYR A 19 -0.76 9.15 5.68
N THR A 20 -0.76 8.20 6.60
CA THR A 20 0.41 7.37 6.90
C THR A 20 -0.02 5.91 6.89
N ALA A 21 0.93 5.02 6.62
CA ALA A 21 0.76 3.58 6.73
C ALA A 21 1.91 2.97 7.49
N VAL A 22 1.61 1.92 8.26
CA VAL A 22 2.61 1.11 8.97
C VAL A 22 2.56 -0.29 8.39
N PHE A 23 3.69 -0.76 7.87
CA PHE A 23 3.87 -2.13 7.45
C PHE A 23 4.48 -2.91 8.61
N HIS A 24 3.71 -3.82 9.19
CA HIS A 24 4.23 -4.79 10.14
C HIS A 24 4.88 -5.93 9.38
N THR A 25 6.21 -5.97 9.39
CA THR A 25 6.98 -7.00 8.66
C THR A 25 7.72 -7.91 9.63
N SER A 26 8.19 -9.07 9.14
CA SER A 26 9.04 -9.98 9.93
C SER A 26 10.42 -9.38 10.29
N LYS A 27 10.79 -8.24 9.72
CA LYS A 27 12.04 -7.52 9.99
C LYS A 27 11.83 -6.23 10.79
N GLY A 28 10.62 -5.99 11.29
CA GLY A 28 10.24 -4.80 12.03
C GLY A 28 9.23 -3.93 11.28
N ASP A 29 8.87 -2.81 11.91
CA ASP A 29 7.88 -1.88 11.38
C ASP A 29 8.50 -0.87 10.42
N ILE A 30 7.80 -0.62 9.32
CA ILE A 30 8.13 0.44 8.37
C ILE A 30 6.97 1.43 8.35
N GLN A 31 7.22 2.66 8.75
CA GLN A 31 6.24 3.74 8.66
C GLN A 31 6.51 4.60 7.42
N VAL A 32 5.46 4.88 6.64
CA VAL A 32 5.54 5.74 5.46
C VAL A 32 4.46 6.82 5.50
N GLU A 33 4.78 7.99 4.95
CA GLU A 33 3.79 9.01 4.58
C GLU A 33 3.30 8.75 3.15
N LEU A 34 1.99 8.90 2.94
CA LEU A 34 1.36 8.72 1.64
C LEU A 34 1.01 10.09 1.05
N PHE A 35 1.54 10.38 -0.13
CA PHE A 35 1.38 11.65 -0.82
C PHE A 35 0.05 11.75 -1.57
N ALA A 36 -1.06 11.82 -0.82
CA ALA A 36 -2.42 11.80 -1.35
C ALA A 36 -2.73 12.97 -2.30
N LYS A 37 -2.11 14.13 -2.09
CA LYS A 37 -2.27 15.29 -2.98
C LYS A 37 -1.61 15.08 -4.33
N GLN A 38 -0.44 14.44 -4.36
CA GLN A 38 0.36 14.23 -5.56
C GLN A 38 -0.10 13.00 -6.36
N ALA A 39 -0.53 11.94 -5.67
CA ALA A 39 -0.93 10.67 -6.29
C ALA A 39 -2.28 10.15 -5.72
N PRO A 40 -3.39 10.90 -5.87
CA PRO A 40 -4.66 10.60 -5.19
C PRO A 40 -5.23 9.22 -5.52
N VAL A 41 -5.21 8.84 -6.81
CA VAL A 41 -5.74 7.54 -7.26
C VAL A 41 -4.89 6.38 -6.73
N THR A 42 -3.57 6.52 -6.74
CA THR A 42 -2.65 5.49 -6.25
C THR A 42 -2.76 5.32 -4.74
N VAL A 43 -2.80 6.43 -3.99
CA VAL A 43 -2.98 6.38 -2.54
C VAL A 43 -4.35 5.81 -2.20
N ASN A 44 -5.41 6.16 -2.94
CA ASN A 44 -6.73 5.57 -2.75
C ASN A 44 -6.71 4.05 -2.89
N ASN A 45 -6.13 3.56 -3.98
CA ASN A 45 -6.03 2.14 -4.24
C ASN A 45 -5.22 1.42 -3.15
N PHE A 46 -4.09 1.99 -2.74
CA PHE A 46 -3.28 1.43 -1.67
C PHE A 46 -4.05 1.38 -0.33
N VAL A 47 -4.69 2.48 0.08
CA VAL A 47 -5.46 2.57 1.32
C VAL A 47 -6.64 1.60 1.32
N PHE A 48 -7.35 1.50 0.20
CA PHE A 48 -8.45 0.55 0.03
C PHE A 48 -7.96 -0.90 0.23
N LEU A 49 -6.94 -1.32 -0.52
CA LEU A 49 -6.39 -2.67 -0.42
C LEU A 49 -5.82 -2.98 0.97
N ALA A 50 -5.14 -2.01 1.59
CA ALA A 50 -4.61 -2.17 2.94
C ALA A 50 -5.71 -2.37 3.98
N ARG A 51 -6.82 -1.63 3.90
CA ARG A 51 -7.97 -1.77 4.82
C ARG A 51 -8.71 -3.08 4.64
N GLU A 52 -8.75 -3.61 3.43
CA GLU A 52 -9.29 -4.95 3.14
C GLU A 52 -8.35 -6.09 3.59
N GLY A 53 -7.16 -5.77 4.10
CA GLY A 53 -6.17 -6.75 4.53
C GLY A 53 -5.48 -7.47 3.37
N PHE A 54 -5.54 -6.92 2.15
CA PHE A 54 -4.99 -7.53 0.94
C PHE A 54 -3.48 -7.84 1.05
N TYR A 55 -2.72 -6.95 1.70
CA TYR A 55 -1.28 -7.11 1.88
C TYR A 55 -0.89 -8.01 3.07
N ASN A 56 -1.86 -8.52 3.83
CA ASN A 56 -1.55 -9.38 4.97
C ASN A 56 -0.98 -10.71 4.48
N ASN A 57 0.09 -11.16 5.12
CA ASN A 57 0.82 -12.39 4.77
C ASN A 57 1.40 -12.42 3.35
N THR A 58 1.51 -11.27 2.66
CA THR A 58 2.29 -11.19 1.42
C THR A 58 3.78 -11.05 1.74
N THR A 59 4.62 -11.39 0.78
CA THR A 59 6.08 -11.32 0.92
C THR A 59 6.68 -10.30 -0.03
N PHE A 60 7.82 -9.72 0.33
CA PHE A 60 8.70 -9.08 -0.64
C PHE A 60 9.33 -10.16 -1.53
N HIS A 61 8.68 -10.48 -2.65
CA HIS A 61 9.08 -11.55 -3.54
C HIS A 61 10.32 -11.21 -4.38
N ARG A 62 10.76 -9.95 -4.39
CA ARG A 62 11.96 -9.52 -5.10
C ARG A 62 12.75 -8.49 -4.30
N VAL A 63 14.01 -8.79 -3.99
CA VAL A 63 14.92 -7.91 -3.25
C VAL A 63 16.25 -7.81 -3.98
N ILE A 64 16.68 -6.58 -4.27
CA ILE A 64 17.98 -6.24 -4.85
C ILE A 64 18.70 -5.31 -3.89
N GLY A 65 19.83 -5.78 -3.34
CA GLY A 65 20.64 -5.03 -2.39
C GLY A 65 21.11 -3.69 -2.98
N GLY A 66 20.96 -2.61 -2.20
CA GLY A 66 21.31 -1.25 -2.61
C GLY A 66 20.35 -0.60 -3.62
N PHE A 67 19.24 -1.27 -3.96
CA PHE A 67 18.30 -0.75 -4.97
C PHE A 67 16.84 -0.79 -4.51
N MET A 68 16.23 -1.98 -4.41
CA MET A 68 14.78 -2.08 -4.22
C MET A 68 14.35 -3.40 -3.55
N ALA A 69 13.33 -3.32 -2.69
CA ALA A 69 12.49 -4.44 -2.32
C ALA A 69 11.08 -4.23 -2.88
N GLN A 70 10.55 -5.24 -3.59
CA GLN A 70 9.23 -5.23 -4.21
C GLN A 70 8.38 -6.36 -3.63
N GLY A 71 7.16 -5.99 -3.26
CA GLY A 71 6.14 -6.86 -2.70
C GLY A 71 4.75 -6.30 -3.02
N GLY A 72 3.75 -6.77 -2.29
CA GLY A 72 2.35 -6.56 -2.64
C GLY A 72 1.90 -7.68 -3.56
#